data_AF-A0A6B3HAD5-F1
#
_entry.id   AF-A0A6B3HAD5-F1
#
_cell.length_a   1.000
_cell.length_b   1.000
_cell.length_c   1.000
_cell.angle_alpha   90.00
_cell.angle_beta   90.00
_cell.angle_gamma   90.00
#
_symmetry.space_group_name_H-M   'P 1'
#
loop_
_entity.id
_entity.type
_entity.pdbx_description
1 polymer ?
#
loop_
_entity_poly.entity_id
_entity_poly.type
_entity_poly.pdbx_seq_one_letter_code
_entity_poly.pdbx_strand_id
1 'polypeptide(L)'
;ARLSDTAVLTSDNPRSEDPLAILAAMLSGAAEVPVHERGDVLVDADRASAIAAAVARAEPGDTVLVAGKGHEQGQDIHGVVRPFDDRKVLHDAIERSLGRSGAADRAPHHENNSQG
;
A
#
# COMPACT_ATOMS: atom_id res chain seq x y z
N ALA A 1 -14.30 5.41 0.20
CA ALA A 1 -13.63 4.49 -0.76
C ALA A 1 -14.65 3.92 -1.75
N ARG A 2 -15.30 4.78 -2.56
CA ARG A 2 -16.37 4.35 -3.50
C ARG A 2 -15.83 3.96 -4.89
N LEU A 3 -14.62 4.42 -5.22
CA LEU A 3 -14.01 4.28 -6.54
C LEU A 3 -12.84 3.29 -6.55
N SER A 4 -12.67 2.51 -5.48
CA SER A 4 -11.58 1.55 -5.34
C SER A 4 -12.05 0.35 -4.53
N ASP A 5 -11.63 -0.83 -4.94
CA ASP A 5 -11.88 -2.08 -4.21
C ASP A 5 -11.07 -2.15 -2.91
N THR A 6 -9.92 -1.46 -2.86
CA THR A 6 -9.13 -1.23 -1.65
C THR A 6 -8.64 0.21 -1.62
N ALA A 7 -8.77 0.87 -0.48
CA ALA A 7 -8.20 2.19 -0.20
C ALA A 7 -7.19 2.07 0.95
N VAL A 8 -5.94 2.47 0.70
CA VAL A 8 -4.89 2.52 1.73
C VAL A 8 -4.66 3.96 2.13
N LEU A 9 -5.01 4.30 3.38
CA LEU A 9 -4.80 5.63 3.94
C LEU A 9 -3.43 5.68 4.60
N THR A 10 -2.60 6.66 4.20
CA THR A 10 -1.24 6.82 4.71
C THR A 10 -0.86 8.27 4.93
N SER A 11 0.16 8.48 5.76
CA SER A 11 0.79 9.79 5.92
C SER A 11 1.58 10.18 4.68
N ASP A 12 1.64 11.49 4.42
CA ASP A 12 2.48 12.09 3.39
C ASP A 12 3.40 13.14 4.00
N ASN A 13 2.92 14.39 4.09
CA ASN A 13 3.58 15.50 4.74
C ASN A 13 2.78 15.91 5.97
N PRO A 14 2.90 15.20 7.11
CA PRO A 14 2.16 15.57 8.32
C PRO A 14 2.61 16.93 8.88
N ARG A 15 3.77 17.46 8.46
CA ARG A 15 4.32 18.74 8.94
C ARG A 15 4.33 18.71 10.47
N SER A 16 3.66 19.66 11.11
CA SER A 16 3.57 19.75 12.57
C SER A 16 2.40 18.96 13.18
N GLU A 17 1.51 18.39 12.36
CA GLU A 17 0.31 17.68 12.83
C GLU A 17 0.62 16.21 13.16
N ASP A 18 -0.24 15.60 13.98
CA ASP A 18 -0.17 14.16 14.26
C ASP A 18 -0.68 13.37 13.04
N PRO A 19 0.16 12.53 12.39
CA PRO A 19 -0.28 11.68 11.29
C PRO A 19 -1.50 10.83 11.62
N LEU A 20 -1.60 10.33 12.85
CA LEU A 20 -2.71 9.46 13.26
C LEU A 20 -4.03 10.23 13.36
N ALA A 21 -3.97 11.51 13.75
CA ALA A 21 -5.15 12.37 13.79
C ALA A 21 -5.70 12.63 12.37
N ILE A 22 -4.81 12.90 11.41
CA ILE A 22 -5.18 13.08 10.00
C ILE A 22 -5.81 11.78 9.45
N LEU A 23 -5.16 10.64 9.71
CA LEU A 23 -5.65 9.34 9.27
C LEU A 23 -7.01 8.98 9.89
N ALA A 24 -7.23 9.30 11.16
CA ALA A 24 -8.51 9.10 11.83
C ALA A 24 -9.63 9.93 11.18
N ALA A 25 -9.34 11.17 10.79
CA ALA A 25 -10.28 12.01 10.06
C ALA A 25 -10.59 11.44 8.65
N MET A 26 -9.58 10.99 7.92
CA MET A 26 -9.75 10.34 6.61
C MET A 26 -10.56 9.05 6.72
N LEU A 27 -10.29 8.22 7.74
CA LEU A 27 -11.03 6.99 8.00
C LEU A 27 -12.49 7.28 8.34
N SER A 28 -12.77 8.33 9.12
CA SER A 28 -14.13 8.74 9.44
C SER A 28 -14.92 9.12 8.18
N GLY A 29 -14.33 9.90 7.28
CA GLY A 29 -14.97 10.20 5.98
C GLY A 29 -15.14 8.97 5.08
N ALA A 30 -14.19 8.03 5.10
CA ALA A 30 -14.36 6.74 4.43
C ALA A 30 -15.49 5.90 5.06
N ALA A 31 -15.70 6.06 6.37
CA ALA A 31 -16.73 5.38 7.14
C ALA A 31 -18.15 5.91 6.91
N GLU A 32 -18.33 7.01 6.18
CA GLU A 32 -19.63 7.52 5.77
C GLU A 32 -20.15 6.85 4.49
N VAL A 33 -19.26 6.23 3.68
CA VAL A 33 -19.67 5.53 2.45
C VAL A 33 -20.45 4.26 2.81
N PRO A 34 -21.65 4.01 2.26
CA PRO A 34 -22.41 2.80 2.57
C PRO A 34 -21.58 1.53 2.39
N VAL A 35 -21.71 0.55 3.30
CA VAL A 35 -20.86 -0.66 3.32
C VAL A 35 -20.88 -1.42 1.99
N HIS A 36 -22.03 -1.48 1.31
CA HIS A 36 -22.18 -2.16 0.02
C HIS A 36 -21.54 -1.40 -1.17
N GLU A 37 -21.14 -0.14 -0.98
CA GLU A 37 -20.44 0.69 -1.95
C GLU A 37 -18.97 0.95 -1.55
N ARG A 38 -18.53 0.41 -0.41
CA ARG A 38 -17.23 0.69 0.17
C ARG A 38 -16.29 -0.48 -0.06
N GLY A 39 -15.20 -0.23 -0.77
CA GLY A 39 -14.06 -1.16 -0.78
C GLY A 39 -13.38 -1.27 0.58
N ASP A 40 -12.45 -2.22 0.71
CA ASP A 40 -11.66 -2.39 1.93
C ASP A 40 -10.88 -1.12 2.25
N VAL A 41 -10.80 -0.76 3.53
CA VAL A 41 -10.01 0.39 3.98
C VAL A 41 -8.90 -0.09 4.90
N LEU A 42 -7.66 0.17 4.49
CA LEU A 42 -6.46 -0.11 5.27
C LEU A 42 -5.87 1.22 5.74
N VAL A 43 -5.26 1.23 6.91
CA VAL A 43 -4.62 2.42 7.47
C VAL A 43 -3.21 2.05 7.91
N ASP A 44 -2.21 2.76 7.39
CA ASP A 44 -0.82 2.63 7.79
C ASP A 44 -0.15 3.99 7.70
N ALA A 45 0.39 4.48 8.82
CA ALA A 45 1.02 5.81 8.84
C ALA A 45 2.37 5.85 8.12
N ASP A 46 3.05 4.72 7.95
CA ASP A 46 4.30 4.66 7.22
C ASP A 46 4.03 4.51 5.70
N ARG A 47 4.41 5.55 4.94
CA ARG A 47 4.12 5.61 3.50
C ARG A 47 4.75 4.48 2.70
N ALA A 48 5.96 4.04 3.07
CA ALA A 48 6.62 2.95 2.36
C ALA A 48 5.95 1.61 2.64
N SER A 49 5.57 1.36 3.89
CA SER A 49 4.82 0.18 4.32
C SER A 49 3.44 0.14 3.67
N ALA A 50 2.72 1.26 3.63
CA ALA A 50 1.40 1.35 2.98
C ALA A 50 1.48 1.02 1.48
N ILE A 51 2.47 1.57 0.76
CA ILE A 51 2.72 1.25 -0.65
C ILE A 51 3.05 -0.24 -0.80
N ALA A 52 3.92 -0.79 0.05
CA ALA A 52 4.28 -2.21 0.00
C ALA A 52 3.08 -3.13 0.26
N ALA A 53 2.19 -2.75 1.18
CA ALA A 53 0.97 -3.50 1.48
C ALA A 53 -0.02 -3.46 0.30
N ALA A 54 -0.16 -2.32 -0.37
CA ALA A 54 -0.99 -2.20 -1.57
C ALA A 54 -0.47 -3.09 -2.70
N VAL A 55 0.84 -3.06 -2.97
CA VAL A 55 1.47 -3.90 -4.01
C VAL A 55 1.38 -5.38 -3.66
N ALA A 56 1.52 -5.76 -2.40
CA ALA A 56 1.42 -7.16 -1.97
C ALA A 56 0.00 -7.72 -2.08
N ARG A 57 -1.02 -6.86 -2.08
CA ARG A 57 -2.43 -7.24 -2.27
C ARG A 57 -2.84 -7.34 -3.73
N ALA A 58 -2.13 -6.66 -4.63
CA ALA A 58 -2.48 -6.61 -6.04
C ALA A 58 -2.25 -7.95 -6.74
N GLU A 59 -3.23 -8.38 -7.51
CA GLU A 59 -3.17 -9.57 -8.36
C GLU A 59 -2.87 -9.21 -9.83
N PRO A 60 -2.48 -10.18 -10.67
CA PRO A 60 -2.31 -9.93 -12.10
C PRO A 60 -3.60 -9.36 -12.73
N GLY A 61 -3.51 -8.15 -13.28
CA GLY A 61 -4.64 -7.43 -13.86
C GLY A 61 -5.13 -6.24 -13.01
N ASP A 62 -4.73 -6.17 -11.74
CA ASP A 62 -5.05 -5.06 -10.87
C ASP A 62 -4.23 -3.80 -11.18
N THR A 63 -4.77 -2.66 -10.77
CA THR A 63 -4.09 -1.36 -10.87
C THR A 63 -3.83 -0.79 -9.49
N VAL A 64 -2.56 -0.51 -9.17
CA VAL A 64 -2.16 0.22 -7.96
C VAL A 64 -1.93 1.70 -8.30
N LEU A 65 -2.71 2.59 -7.70
CA LEU A 65 -2.56 4.04 -7.83
C LEU A 65 -2.03 4.64 -6.52
N VAL A 66 -0.82 5.22 -6.57
CA VAL A 66 -0.26 6.02 -5.47
C VAL A 66 -0.55 7.49 -5.75
N ALA A 67 -1.44 8.09 -4.96
CA ALA A 67 -1.85 9.49 -5.11
C ALA A 67 -1.32 10.39 -3.98
N GLY A 68 -1.35 11.71 -4.21
CA GLY A 68 -0.99 12.74 -3.22
C GLY A 68 0.26 13.51 -3.60
N LYS A 69 1.43 12.85 -3.57
CA LYS A 69 2.74 13.53 -3.54
C LYS A 69 3.22 14.12 -4.87
N GLY A 70 2.82 13.54 -6.00
CA GLY A 70 3.27 13.99 -7.32
C GLY A 70 4.79 13.81 -7.53
N HIS A 71 5.49 14.87 -7.97
CA HIS A 71 6.95 14.85 -8.23
C HIS A 71 7.81 15.24 -7.00
N GLU A 72 7.22 15.40 -5.83
CA GLU A 72 7.95 15.73 -4.61
C GLU A 72 8.87 14.57 -4.16
N GLN A 73 10.06 14.91 -3.66
CA GLN A 73 11.10 13.95 -3.28
C GLN A 73 11.41 13.91 -1.78
N GLY A 74 10.48 14.32 -0.92
CA GLY A 74 10.65 14.20 0.52
C GLY A 74 9.39 14.34 1.35
N GLN A 75 9.38 13.76 2.55
CA GLN A 75 8.30 13.89 3.54
C GLN A 75 8.70 14.90 4.62
N ASP A 76 7.88 15.95 4.80
CA ASP A 76 8.02 16.91 5.90
C ASP A 76 7.37 16.38 7.17
N ILE A 77 8.22 16.09 8.16
CA ILE A 77 7.81 15.66 9.50
C ILE A 77 8.46 16.60 10.51
N HIS A 78 7.63 17.39 11.20
CA HIS A 78 8.03 18.41 12.17
C HIS A 78 9.11 19.37 11.65
N GLY A 79 9.02 19.81 10.39
CA GLY A 79 9.98 20.72 9.76
C GLY A 79 11.26 20.04 9.29
N VAL A 80 11.37 18.72 9.42
CA VAL A 80 12.48 17.92 8.88
C VAL A 80 12.00 17.21 7.61
N VAL A 81 12.59 17.59 6.48
CA VAL A 81 12.33 16.93 5.20
C VAL A 81 13.18 15.67 5.09
N ARG A 82 12.54 14.51 5.12
CA ARG A 82 13.18 13.21 4.91
C ARG A 82 13.10 12.82 3.43
N PRO A 83 14.19 12.35 2.78
CA PRO A 83 14.13 11.90 1.40
C PRO A 83 13.09 10.78 1.20
N PHE A 84 12.19 10.97 0.24
CA PHE A 84 11.13 10.01 -0.07
C PHE A 84 10.62 10.23 -1.50
N ASP A 85 10.67 9.19 -2.34
CA ASP A 85 10.15 9.24 -3.71
C ASP A 85 9.19 8.07 -3.92
N ASP A 86 7.90 8.37 -4.11
CA ASP A 86 6.85 7.37 -4.34
C ASP A 86 7.21 6.41 -5.47
N ARG A 87 7.85 6.90 -6.55
CA ARG A 87 8.18 6.08 -7.71
C ARG A 87 9.25 5.06 -7.38
N LYS A 88 10.27 5.47 -6.63
CA LYS A 88 11.34 4.56 -6.19
C LYS A 88 10.80 3.51 -5.22
N VAL A 89 10.02 3.94 -4.24
CA VAL A 89 9.42 3.05 -3.25
C VAL A 89 8.47 2.04 -3.89
N LEU A 90 7.63 2.50 -4.83
CA LEU A 90 6.71 1.66 -5.60
C LEU A 90 7.46 0.67 -6.48
N HIS A 91 8.47 1.13 -7.24
CA HIS A 91 9.33 0.26 -8.04
C HIS A 91 9.95 -0.86 -7.19
N ASP A 92 10.58 -0.49 -6.07
CA ASP A 92 11.25 -1.46 -5.21
C ASP A 92 10.24 -2.44 -4.57
N ALA A 93 9.00 -2.00 -4.31
CA ALA A 93 7.93 -2.88 -3.81
C ALA A 93 7.47 -3.88 -4.87
N ILE A 94 7.34 -3.46 -6.13
CA ILE A 94 6.99 -4.32 -7.27
C ILE A 94 8.09 -5.38 -7.48
N GLU A 95 9.35 -4.97 -7.55
CA GLU A 95 10.49 -5.88 -7.70
C GLU A 95 10.53 -6.95 -6.60
N ARG A 96 10.33 -6.55 -5.34
CA ARG A 96 10.23 -7.50 -4.22
C ARG A 96 9.03 -8.44 -4.35
N SER A 97 7.89 -7.96 -4.85
CA SER A 97 6.70 -8.79 -5.02
C SER A 97 6.89 -9.84 -6.12
N LEU A 98 7.44 -9.42 -7.27
CA LEU A 98 7.74 -10.33 -8.38
C LEU A 98 8.79 -11.38 -7.99
N GLY A 99 9.81 -10.99 -7.23
CA GLY A 99 10.81 -11.92 -6.69
C GLY A 99 10.23 -12.98 -5.75
N ARG A 100 9.18 -12.64 -4.99
CA ARG A 100 8.46 -13.61 -4.15
C ARG A 100 7.56 -14.53 -4.97
N SER A 101 6.84 -14.00 -5.96
CA SER A 101 5.98 -14.81 -6.82
C SER A 101 6.79 -15.83 -7.63
N GLY A 102 7.96 -15.43 -8.16
CA GLY A 102 8.86 -16.33 -8.87
C GLY A 102 9.53 -17.39 -7.98
N ALA A 103 9.61 -17.17 -6.66
CA ALA A 103 10.09 -18.16 -5.70
C ALA A 103 8.99 -19.15 -5.28
N ALA A 104 7.75 -18.67 -5.13
CA ALA A 104 6.58 -19.51 -4.82
C ALA A 104 6.24 -20.47 -5.98
N ASP A 105 6.39 -20.01 -7.23
CA ASP A 105 6.14 -20.81 -8.44
C ASP A 105 7.23 -21.88 -8.70
N ARG A 106 8.34 -21.84 -7.96
CA ARG A 106 9.45 -22.82 -8.05
C ARG A 106 9.48 -23.84 -6.91
N ALA A 107 8.49 -23.85 -6.02
CA ALA A 107 8.39 -24.88 -4.99
C ALA A 107 8.15 -26.25 -5.66
N PRO A 108 8.95 -27.29 -5.35
CA PRO A 108 8.83 -28.57 -6.03
C PRO A 108 7.48 -29.21 -5.72
N HIS A 109 6.73 -29.56 -6.76
CA HIS A 109 5.62 -30.50 -6.68
C HIS A 109 6.16 -31.79 -6.06
N HIS A 110 5.82 -32.04 -4.79
CA HIS A 110 6.05 -33.34 -4.18
C HIS A 110 5.08 -34.31 -4.83
N GLU A 111 5.50 -34.92 -5.95
CA GLU A 111 4.82 -36.09 -6.52
C GLU A 111 4.90 -37.21 -5.50
N ASN A 112 3.81 -37.39 -4.76
CA ASN A 112 3.66 -38.48 -3.84
C ASN A 112 3.28 -39.73 -4.63
N ASN A 113 4.28 -40.42 -5.18
CA ASN A 113 4.11 -41.71 -5.81
C ASN A 113 4.78 -42.78 -4.97
N SER A 114 4.00 -43.46 -4.12
CA SER A 114 4.36 -44.80 -3.67
C SER A 114 3.12 -45.65 -3.51
N GLN A 115 3.06 -46.65 -4.39
CA GLN A 115 2.20 -47.81 -4.30
C GLN A 115 2.51 -48.61 -3.03
N GLY A 116 1.48 -49.26 -2.50
CA GLY A 116 1.52 -50.31 -1.48
C GLY A 116 0.13 -50.88 -1.32
#